data_AF-A0A8D8E3M3-F1
#
_entry.id   AF-A0A8D8E3M3-F1
#
_cell.length_a   1.000
_cell.length_b   1.000
_cell.length_c   1.000
_cell.angle_alpha   90.00
_cell.angle_beta   90.00
_cell.angle_gamma   90.00
#
_symmetry.space_group_name_H-M   'P 1'
#
loop_
_entity.id
_entity.type
_entity.pdbx_description
1 polymer ?
#
loop_
_entity_poly.entity_id
_entity_poly.type
_entity_poly.pdbx_seq_one_letter_code
_entity_poly.pdbx_strand_id
1 'polypeptide(L)'
;AFAAGMIFSFLKLVHIFSINPHLGPLQVSLGRMIIDIIKFFFIYTLVLFAFGCGLNQLLWYYAVLEKNKCYHLPSGLPDFENFEKSCAIWRRFANLFETSQSLFWASFGLVDLMAFELAGIKSFTRFWALLMFGSYSVINIIVLLNMLIAMMSNSYQIISVSCGWCSSLER
;
A
#
# COMPACT_ATOMS: atom_id res chain seq x y z
N ALA A 1 12.56 -11.78 -14.49
CA ALA A 1 13.46 -12.73 -13.77
C ALA A 1 14.86 -12.17 -13.57
N PHE A 2 15.59 -11.81 -14.63
CA PHE A 2 16.96 -11.25 -14.54
C PHE A 2 17.06 -9.99 -13.66
N ALA A 3 16.16 -9.01 -13.86
CA ALA A 3 16.11 -7.81 -13.02
C ALA A 3 15.90 -8.11 -11.52
N ALA A 4 15.01 -9.06 -11.21
CA ALA A 4 14.80 -9.50 -9.82
C ALA A 4 16.06 -10.16 -9.24
N GLY A 5 16.77 -10.97 -10.02
CA GLY A 5 18.05 -11.57 -9.61
C GLY A 5 19.13 -10.54 -9.28
N MET A 6 19.20 -9.44 -10.05
CA MET A 6 20.11 -8.33 -9.74
C MET A 6 19.75 -7.64 -8.41
N ILE A 7 18.46 -7.38 -8.17
CA ILE A 7 17.98 -6.80 -6.91
C ILE A 7 18.34 -7.71 -5.72
N PHE A 8 18.07 -9.01 -5.83
CA PHE A 8 18.43 -9.97 -4.78
C PHE A 8 19.94 -10.09 -4.56
N SER A 9 20.74 -9.94 -5.63
CA SER A 9 22.20 -9.92 -5.53
C SER A 9 22.71 -8.70 -4.75
N PHE A 10 22.13 -7.51 -4.97
CA PHE A 10 22.49 -6.31 -4.19
C PHE A 10 21.96 -6.37 -2.74
N LEU A 11 20.79 -6.97 -2.49
CA LEU A 11 20.28 -7.18 -1.13
C LEU A 11 21.22 -8.06 -0.29
N LYS A 12 21.97 -8.99 -0.91
CA LYS A 12 22.98 -9.77 -0.20
C LYS A 12 24.13 -8.93 0.37
N LEU A 13 24.41 -7.75 -0.20
CA LEU A 13 25.43 -6.84 0.35
C LEU A 13 25.04 -6.30 1.73
N VAL A 14 23.75 -6.24 2.07
CA VAL A 14 23.29 -5.88 3.42
C VAL A 14 23.82 -6.87 4.47
N HIS A 15 24.10 -8.12 4.08
CA HIS A 15 24.72 -9.10 4.99
C HIS A 15 26.22 -8.88 5.22
N ILE A 16 26.91 -8.07 4.40
CA ILE A 16 28.33 -7.73 4.63
C ILE A 16 28.49 -6.82 5.85
N PHE A 17 27.47 -6.01 6.18
CA PHE A 17 27.47 -5.21 7.41
C PHE A 17 27.49 -6.07 8.70
N SER A 18 27.17 -7.38 8.60
CA SER A 18 27.33 -8.34 9.70
C SER A 18 28.78 -8.56 10.13
N ILE A 19 29.70 -8.45 9.17
CA ILE A 19 31.09 -8.93 9.30
C ILE A 19 31.95 -7.92 10.08
N ASN A 20 31.53 -6.65 10.13
CA ASN A 20 32.21 -5.64 10.92
C ASN A 20 31.83 -5.79 12.41
N PRO A 21 32.79 -5.97 13.34
CA PRO A 21 32.53 -6.12 14.77
C PRO A 21 31.67 -5.01 15.40
N HIS A 22 31.71 -3.79 14.82
CA HIS A 22 30.90 -2.66 15.27
C HIS A 22 29.47 -2.63 14.70
N LEU A 23 29.21 -3.30 13.57
CA LEU A 23 27.93 -3.26 12.84
C LEU A 23 27.12 -4.56 12.98
N GLY A 24 27.73 -5.64 13.46
CA GLY A 24 27.06 -6.91 13.76
C GLY A 24 25.84 -6.76 14.71
N PRO A 25 25.96 -6.06 15.84
CA PRO A 25 24.82 -5.82 16.75
C PRO A 25 23.67 -5.04 16.08
N LEU A 26 23.99 -4.13 15.17
CA LEU A 26 23.02 -3.31 14.43
C LEU A 26 22.19 -4.16 13.46
N GLN A 27 22.81 -5.14 12.80
CA GLN A 27 22.12 -6.06 11.89
C GLN A 27 21.14 -6.99 12.63
N VAL A 28 21.51 -7.48 13.81
CA VAL A 28 20.64 -8.35 14.63
C VAL A 28 19.38 -7.60 15.07
N SER A 29 19.50 -6.31 15.40
CA SER A 29 18.36 -5.43 15.67
C SER A 29 17.45 -5.28 14.44
N LEU A 30 18.03 -4.96 13.28
CA LEU A 30 17.28 -4.78 12.04
C LEU A 30 16.46 -6.04 11.68
N GLY A 31 17.03 -7.23 11.90
CA GLY A 31 16.33 -8.50 11.70
C GLY A 31 15.09 -8.65 12.61
N ARG A 32 15.18 -8.22 13.87
CA ARG A 32 14.03 -8.25 14.81
C ARG A 32 12.96 -7.23 14.42
N MET A 33 13.35 -6.03 14.00
CA MET A 33 12.42 -5.01 13.50
C MET A 33 11.64 -5.48 12.26
N ILE A 34 12.31 -6.16 11.32
CA ILE A 34 11.66 -6.70 10.11
C ILE A 34 10.55 -7.68 10.47
N ILE A 35 10.75 -8.53 11.49
CA ILE A 35 9.72 -9.48 11.93
C ILE A 35 8.48 -8.74 12.44
N ASP A 36 8.66 -7.66 13.18
CA ASP A 36 7.54 -6.85 13.66
C ASP A 36 6.84 -6.12 12.50
N ILE A 37 7.58 -5.59 11.54
CA ILE A 37 7.03 -4.99 10.30
C ILE A 37 6.17 -5.99 9.53
N ILE A 38 6.62 -7.25 9.38
CA ILE A 38 5.87 -8.29 8.65
C ILE A 38 4.52 -8.57 9.36
N LYS A 39 4.47 -8.57 10.69
CA LYS A 39 3.21 -8.74 11.44
C LYS A 39 2.23 -7.62 11.14
N PHE A 40 2.68 -6.36 11.14
CA PHE A 40 1.84 -5.22 10.79
C PHE A 40 1.42 -5.23 9.32
N PHE A 41 2.30 -5.65 8.42
CA PHE A 41 2.00 -5.79 6.99
C PHE A 41 0.90 -6.82 6.72
N PHE A 42 0.83 -7.90 7.51
CA PHE A 42 -0.25 -8.87 7.42
C PHE A 42 -1.61 -8.25 7.78
N ILE A 43 -1.68 -7.49 8.87
CA ILE A 43 -2.88 -6.75 9.28
C ILE A 43 -3.28 -5.73 8.20
N TYR A 44 -2.31 -4.98 7.67
CA TYR A 44 -2.53 -4.04 6.57
C TYR A 44 -3.16 -4.73 5.35
N THR A 45 -2.62 -5.89 4.93
CA THR A 45 -3.13 -6.63 3.78
C THR A 45 -4.56 -7.13 4.00
N LEU A 46 -4.90 -7.57 5.22
CA LEU A 46 -6.27 -7.98 5.57
C LEU A 46 -7.25 -6.80 5.45
N VAL A 47 -6.87 -5.63 6.00
CA VAL A 47 -7.68 -4.40 5.89
C VAL A 47 -7.85 -4.01 4.42
N LEU A 48 -6.75 -3.96 3.66
CA LEU A 48 -6.77 -3.61 2.23
C LEU A 48 -7.69 -4.55 1.44
N PHE A 49 -7.64 -5.85 1.70
CA PHE A 49 -8.50 -6.82 1.03
C PHE A 49 -9.97 -6.66 1.42
N ALA A 50 -10.28 -6.44 2.71
CA ALA A 50 -11.65 -6.22 3.18
C ALA A 50 -12.29 -4.98 2.54
N PHE A 51 -11.59 -3.85 2.53
CA PHE A 51 -12.05 -2.63 1.87
C PHE A 51 -12.06 -2.78 0.34
N GLY A 52 -11.10 -3.51 -0.24
CA GLY A 52 -11.07 -3.85 -1.66
C GLY A 52 -12.30 -4.64 -2.10
N CYS A 53 -12.69 -5.66 -1.35
CA CYS A 53 -13.93 -6.42 -1.58
C CYS A 53 -15.16 -5.53 -1.48
N GLY A 54 -15.26 -4.71 -0.44
CA GLY A 54 -16.40 -3.81 -0.23
C GLY A 54 -16.57 -2.78 -1.34
N LEU A 55 -15.48 -2.12 -1.75
CA LEU A 55 -15.49 -1.14 -2.84
C LEU A 55 -15.72 -1.80 -4.20
N ASN A 56 -15.10 -2.95 -4.46
CA ASN A 56 -15.34 -3.71 -5.68
C ASN A 56 -16.83 -4.11 -5.77
N GLN A 57 -17.42 -4.63 -4.70
CA GLN A 57 -18.84 -5.00 -4.70
C GLN A 57 -19.77 -3.80 -4.96
N LEU A 58 -19.43 -2.61 -4.45
CA LEU A 58 -20.23 -1.40 -4.62
C LEU A 58 -20.09 -0.78 -6.02
N LEU A 59 -18.88 -0.78 -6.58
CA LEU A 59 -18.53 -0.03 -7.80
C LEU A 59 -18.41 -0.90 -9.06
N TRP A 60 -18.29 -2.22 -8.94
CA TRP A 60 -18.09 -3.14 -10.07
C TRP A 60 -19.15 -2.95 -11.16
N TYR A 61 -20.43 -2.82 -10.78
CA TYR A 61 -21.51 -2.57 -11.74
C TYR A 61 -21.30 -1.27 -12.53
N TYR A 62 -20.96 -0.18 -11.85
CA TYR A 62 -20.70 1.11 -12.49
C TYR A 62 -19.44 1.08 -13.35
N ALA A 63 -18.42 0.33 -12.95
CA ALA A 63 -17.20 0.14 -13.73
C ALA A 63 -17.48 -0.56 -15.08
N VAL A 64 -18.41 -1.53 -15.10
CA VAL A 64 -18.86 -2.15 -16.35
C VAL A 64 -19.60 -1.15 -17.24
N LEU A 65 -20.41 -0.26 -16.68
CA LEU A 65 -21.05 0.81 -17.45
C LEU A 65 -20.01 1.76 -18.06
N GLU A 66 -19.01 2.18 -17.28
CA GLU A 66 -17.90 3.02 -17.76
C GLU A 66 -17.10 2.34 -18.87
N LYS A 67 -16.88 1.02 -18.75
CA LYS A 67 -16.24 0.22 -19.80
C LYS A 67 -17.07 0.26 -21.09
N ASN A 68 -18.38 0.06 -21.00
CA ASN A 68 -19.25 0.11 -22.19
C ASN A 68 -19.28 1.50 -22.82
N LYS A 69 -19.16 2.57 -22.01
CA LYS A 69 -19.00 3.93 -22.51
C LYS A 69 -17.66 4.16 -23.20
N CYS A 70 -16.58 3.58 -22.71
CA CYS A 70 -15.27 3.65 -23.36
C CYS A 70 -15.25 2.90 -24.71
N TYR A 71 -15.91 1.74 -24.78
CA TYR A 71 -15.96 0.87 -25.98
C TYR A 71 -17.28 1.00 -26.76
N HIS A 72 -17.82 2.21 -26.87
CA HIS A 72 -19.10 2.42 -27.57
C HIS A 72 -18.97 2.40 -29.10
N LEU A 73 -17.75 2.61 -29.61
CA LEU A 73 -17.49 2.78 -31.03
C LEU A 73 -17.62 1.43 -31.77
N PRO A 74 -18.27 1.37 -32.95
CA PRO A 74 -18.48 0.12 -33.70
C PRO A 74 -17.18 -0.52 -34.23
N SER A 75 -16.06 0.21 -34.20
CA SER A 75 -14.72 -0.31 -34.50
C SER A 75 -14.11 -1.13 -33.35
N GLY A 76 -14.72 -1.15 -32.16
CA GLY A 76 -14.21 -1.85 -30.97
C GLY A 76 -12.99 -1.20 -30.33
N LEU A 77 -12.60 0.00 -30.79
CA LEU A 77 -11.50 0.78 -30.23
C LEU A 77 -11.98 1.60 -29.02
N PRO A 78 -11.11 1.83 -28.01
CA PRO A 78 -11.42 2.71 -26.89
C PRO A 78 -11.50 4.17 -27.36
N ASP A 79 -12.60 4.85 -27.06
CA ASP A 79 -12.79 6.27 -27.36
C ASP A 79 -12.10 7.16 -26.32
N PHE A 80 -10.78 7.27 -26.46
CA PHE A 80 -9.96 8.18 -25.64
C PHE A 80 -10.15 9.65 -26.01
N GLU A 81 -10.65 9.98 -27.22
CA GLU A 81 -10.83 11.38 -27.63
C GLU A 81 -12.01 12.04 -26.91
N ASN A 82 -13.14 11.34 -26.74
CA ASN A 82 -14.33 11.90 -26.10
C ASN A 82 -14.52 11.44 -24.65
N PHE A 83 -14.02 10.24 -24.29
CA PHE A 83 -14.29 9.60 -22.99
C PHE A 83 -13.02 9.08 -22.29
N GLU A 84 -11.94 9.86 -22.33
CA GLU A 84 -10.64 9.54 -21.70
C GLU A 84 -10.79 9.09 -20.23
N LYS A 85 -11.56 9.84 -19.43
CA LYS A 85 -11.75 9.55 -18.00
C LYS A 85 -12.41 8.19 -17.78
N SER A 86 -13.46 7.89 -18.53
CA SER A 86 -14.16 6.60 -18.46
C SER A 86 -13.23 5.46 -18.80
N CYS A 87 -12.43 5.62 -19.86
CA CYS A 87 -11.42 4.65 -20.31
C CYS A 87 -10.27 4.43 -19.30
N ALA A 88 -9.91 5.43 -18.49
CA ALA A 88 -8.88 5.32 -17.47
C ALA A 88 -9.40 4.79 -16.12
N ILE A 89 -10.66 5.06 -15.77
CA ILE A 89 -11.23 4.74 -14.45
C ILE A 89 -11.79 3.32 -14.40
N TRP A 90 -12.46 2.83 -15.45
CA TRP A 90 -13.16 1.54 -15.41
C TRP A 90 -12.29 0.37 -14.97
N ARG A 91 -11.00 0.37 -15.35
CA ARG A 91 -10.08 -0.72 -15.05
C ARG A 91 -9.77 -0.86 -13.56
N ARG A 92 -9.80 0.25 -12.81
CA ARG A 92 -9.49 0.30 -11.37
C ARG A 92 -10.49 -0.48 -10.51
N PHE A 93 -11.75 -0.56 -10.96
CA PHE A 93 -12.84 -1.25 -10.23
C PHE A 93 -13.40 -2.44 -11.02
N ALA A 94 -12.69 -2.90 -12.06
CA ALA A 94 -13.15 -4.00 -12.91
C ALA A 94 -13.07 -5.35 -12.19
N ASN A 95 -12.03 -5.53 -11.37
CA ASN A 95 -11.76 -6.76 -10.64
C ASN A 95 -11.29 -6.41 -9.23
N LEU A 96 -11.44 -7.39 -8.32
CA LEU A 96 -10.95 -7.27 -6.96
C LEU A 96 -9.45 -6.97 -6.91
N PHE A 97 -8.65 -7.66 -7.73
CA PHE A 97 -7.20 -7.46 -7.77
C PHE A 97 -6.81 -6.04 -8.20
N GLU A 98 -7.46 -5.51 -9.24
CA GLU A 98 -7.23 -4.14 -9.73
C GLU A 98 -7.69 -3.10 -8.69
N THR A 99 -8.79 -3.38 -7.98
CA THR A 99 -9.29 -2.54 -6.88
C THR A 99 -8.29 -2.52 -5.71
N SER A 100 -7.78 -3.68 -5.32
CA SER A 100 -6.76 -3.82 -4.29
C SER A 100 -5.45 -3.11 -4.68
N GLN A 101 -5.02 -3.22 -5.95
CA GLN A 101 -3.84 -2.52 -6.46
C GLN A 101 -4.05 -1.00 -6.43
N SER A 102 -5.24 -0.54 -6.83
CA SER A 102 -5.59 0.88 -6.78
C SER A 102 -5.59 1.41 -5.35
N LEU A 103 -6.14 0.67 -4.39
CA LEU A 103 -6.11 1.03 -2.97
C LEU A 103 -4.70 1.03 -2.40
N PHE A 104 -3.84 0.10 -2.81
CA PHE A 104 -2.43 0.10 -2.43
C PHE A 104 -1.72 1.40 -2.86
N TRP A 105 -1.93 1.84 -4.10
CA TRP A 105 -1.37 3.11 -4.58
C TRP A 105 -2.03 4.33 -3.91
N ALA A 106 -3.31 4.22 -3.56
CA ALA A 106 -4.00 5.24 -2.77
C ALA A 106 -3.35 5.46 -1.40
N SER A 107 -2.73 4.43 -0.81
CA SER A 107 -2.01 4.53 0.46
C SER A 107 -0.85 5.53 0.44
N PHE A 108 -0.27 5.78 -0.74
CA PHE A 108 0.79 6.76 -0.96
C PHE A 108 0.27 8.12 -1.46
N GLY A 109 -1.05 8.29 -1.55
CA GLY A 109 -1.67 9.52 -2.06
C GLY A 109 -1.70 9.65 -3.58
N LEU A 110 -1.51 8.54 -4.32
CA LEU A 110 -1.48 8.56 -5.79
C LEU A 110 -2.88 8.38 -6.44
N VAL A 111 -3.94 8.29 -5.64
CA VAL A 111 -5.32 8.14 -6.13
C VAL A 111 -6.17 9.31 -5.65
N ASP A 112 -6.82 9.98 -6.59
CA ASP A 112 -7.63 11.18 -6.36
C ASP A 112 -9.12 10.84 -6.17
N LEU A 113 -9.85 11.73 -5.48
CA LEU A 113 -11.30 11.61 -5.22
C LEU A 113 -12.13 11.66 -6.52
N MET A 114 -11.58 12.24 -7.59
CA MET A 114 -12.22 12.27 -8.91
C MET A 114 -12.39 10.88 -9.53
N ALA A 115 -11.66 9.86 -9.04
CA ALA A 115 -11.82 8.47 -9.48
C ALA A 115 -13.18 7.86 -9.11
N PHE A 116 -13.95 8.48 -8.21
CA PHE A 116 -15.28 8.03 -7.78
C PHE A 116 -16.43 8.67 -8.56
N GLU A 117 -16.14 9.58 -9.50
CA GLU A 117 -17.14 10.18 -10.39
C GLU A 117 -17.42 9.28 -11.60
N LEU A 118 -18.12 8.16 -11.34
CA LEU A 118 -18.57 7.24 -12.39
C LEU A 118 -19.92 7.67 -12.95
N ALA A 119 -20.17 7.41 -14.23
CA ALA A 119 -21.41 7.83 -14.84
C ALA A 119 -22.59 6.95 -14.43
N GLY A 120 -23.70 7.59 -14.10
CA GLY A 120 -24.90 6.94 -13.58
C GLY A 120 -24.86 6.68 -12.07
N ILE A 121 -23.80 7.07 -11.36
CA ILE A 121 -23.75 6.93 -9.91
C ILE A 121 -24.77 7.87 -9.24
N LYS A 122 -25.60 7.30 -8.36
CA LYS A 122 -26.50 8.09 -7.52
C LYS A 122 -25.71 8.75 -6.38
N SER A 123 -26.17 9.91 -5.92
CA SER A 123 -25.55 10.64 -4.80
C SER A 123 -25.36 9.75 -3.55
N PHE A 124 -26.33 8.86 -3.27
CA PHE A 124 -26.24 7.91 -2.17
C PHE A 124 -25.07 6.92 -2.29
N THR A 125 -24.93 6.24 -3.45
CA THR A 125 -23.82 5.29 -3.67
C THR A 125 -22.47 6.00 -3.67
N ARG A 126 -22.40 7.21 -4.27
CA ARG A 126 -21.20 8.04 -4.24
C ARG A 126 -20.77 8.38 -2.82
N PHE A 127 -21.72 8.77 -1.96
CA PHE A 127 -21.44 9.06 -0.56
C PHE A 127 -20.84 7.86 0.17
N TRP A 128 -21.42 6.66 0.01
CA TRP A 128 -20.87 5.45 0.62
C TRP A 128 -19.51 5.04 0.06
N ALA A 129 -19.28 5.19 -1.24
CA ALA A 129 -17.97 4.92 -1.84
C ALA A 129 -16.88 5.86 -1.28
N LEU A 130 -17.18 7.16 -1.18
CA LEU A 130 -16.28 8.15 -0.58
C LEU A 130 -16.06 7.90 0.91
N LEU A 131 -17.10 7.49 1.66
CA LEU A 131 -16.99 7.17 3.07
C LEU A 131 -16.12 5.92 3.31
N MET A 132 -16.29 4.87 2.50
CA MET A 132 -15.44 3.66 2.56
C MET A 132 -13.99 3.97 2.18
N PHE A 133 -13.75 4.79 1.16
CA PHE A 133 -12.41 5.22 0.77
C PHE A 133 -11.75 6.14 1.81
N GLY A 134 -12.52 7.08 2.38
CA GLY A 134 -12.03 7.98 3.43
C GLY A 134 -11.67 7.22 4.71
N SER A 135 -12.54 6.31 5.16
CA SER A 135 -12.24 5.46 6.32
C SER A 135 -11.05 4.54 6.08
N TYR A 136 -10.92 3.94 4.89
CA TYR A 136 -9.72 3.21 4.48
C TYR A 136 -8.45 4.08 4.61
N SER A 137 -8.49 5.31 4.10
CA SER A 137 -7.34 6.22 4.10
C SER A 137 -6.89 6.58 5.52
N VAL A 138 -7.84 6.83 6.43
CA VAL A 138 -7.56 7.09 7.86
C VAL A 138 -6.93 5.87 8.52
N ILE A 139 -7.51 4.68 8.33
CA ILE A 139 -6.98 3.43 8.91
C ILE A 139 -5.58 3.15 8.35
N ASN A 140 -5.38 3.31 7.05
CA ASN A 140 -4.09 3.13 6.40
C ASN A 140 -3.02 4.06 7.01
N ILE A 141 -3.33 5.36 7.17
CA ILE A 141 -2.40 6.31 7.79
C ILE A 141 -2.06 5.88 9.22
N ILE A 142 -3.05 5.47 10.02
CA ILE A 142 -2.81 5.00 11.40
C ILE A 142 -1.87 3.78 11.39
N VAL A 143 -2.08 2.81 10.51
CA VAL A 143 -1.25 1.60 10.41
C VAL A 143 0.18 1.94 9.96
N LEU A 144 0.33 2.80 8.95
CA LEU A 144 1.64 3.26 8.47
C LEU A 144 2.41 4.03 9.55
N LEU A 145 1.73 4.91 10.30
CA LEU A 145 2.33 5.64 11.42
C LEU A 145 2.74 4.69 12.55
N ASN A 146 1.90 3.70 12.88
CA ASN A 146 2.22 2.71 13.91
C ASN A 146 3.45 1.87 13.52
N MET A 147 3.61 1.53 12.24
CA MET A 147 4.82 0.87 11.73
C MET A 147 6.06 1.78 11.83
N LEU A 148 5.93 3.07 11.50
CA LEU A 148 7.03 4.03 11.62
C LEU A 148 7.48 4.24 13.08
N ILE A 149 6.52 4.36 14.00
CA ILE A 149 6.79 4.50 15.45
C ILE A 149 7.47 3.23 15.97
N ALA A 150 7.04 2.05 15.53
CA ALA A 150 7.68 0.79 15.93
C ALA A 150 9.16 0.72 15.48
N MET A 151 9.49 1.18 14.27
CA MET A 151 10.87 1.25 13.80
C MET A 151 11.73 2.24 14.61
N MET A 152 11.17 3.42 14.92
CA MET A 152 11.87 4.43 15.71
C MET A 152 12.06 3.97 17.17
N SER A 153 11.01 3.45 17.82
CA SER A 153 11.03 3.02 19.22
C SER A 153 12.04 1.90 19.47
N ASN A 154 12.12 0.92 18.57
CA ASN A 154 13.05 -0.19 18.72
C ASN A 154 14.51 0.29 18.53
N SER A 155 14.75 1.28 17.66
CA SER A 155 16.06 1.92 17.48
C SER A 155 16.53 2.63 18.77
N TYR A 156 15.62 3.30 19.48
CA TYR A 156 15.93 3.96 20.75
C TYR A 156 16.31 2.97 21.87
N GLN A 157 15.75 1.76 21.91
CA GLN A 157 16.09 0.75 22.93
C GLN A 157 17.48 0.16 22.76
N ILE A 158 18.03 0.09 21.55
CA ILE A 158 19.39 -0.46 21.33
C ILE A 158 20.47 0.55 21.74
N ILE A 159 20.17 1.83 21.56
CA ILE A 159 21.04 2.92 22.01
C ILE A 159 21.05 2.98 23.54
N SER A 160 19.90 2.78 24.21
CA SER A 160 19.86 2.75 25.68
C SER A 160 20.61 1.55 26.27
N VAL A 161 20.56 0.38 25.62
CA VAL A 161 21.35 -0.79 26.04
C VAL A 161 22.84 -0.53 25.83
N SER A 162 23.26 0.02 24.69
CA SER A 162 24.69 0.34 24.44
C SER A 162 25.24 1.41 25.39
N CYS A 163 24.42 2.37 25.83
CA CYS A 163 24.77 3.36 26.86
C CYS A 163 24.77 2.75 28.28
N GLY A 164 23.88 1.77 28.55
CA GLY A 164 23.84 1.02 29.80
C GLY A 164 25.06 0.11 30.02
N TRP A 165 25.61 -0.47 28.95
CA TRP A 165 26.86 -1.25 29.03
C TRP A 165 28.09 -0.36 29.30
N CYS A 166 28.06 0.93 28.91
CA CYS A 166 29.13 1.88 29.26
C CYS A 166 29.09 2.25 30.75
N SER A 167 27.91 2.43 31.34
CA SER A 167 27.76 2.77 32.76
C SER A 167 27.89 1.57 33.72
N SER A 168 27.82 0.34 33.21
CA SER A 168 28.04 -0.88 34.00
C SER A 168 29.47 -1.43 33.92
N LEU A 169 30.33 -0.86 33.07
CA LEU A 169 31.78 -1.14 33.03
C LEU A 169 32.62 -0.14 33.85
N GLU A 170 32.00 0.93 34.35
CA GLU A 170 32.61 1.92 35.28
C GLU A 170 32.24 1.66 36.77
N ARG A 171 31.65 0.50 37.08
CA ARG A 171 31.42 -0.01 38.44
C ARG A 171 31.98 -1.41 38.57
#